data_AF-A0A659UUK2-F1
#
_entry.id   AF-A0A659UUK2-F1
#
_cell.length_a   1.000
_cell.length_b   1.000
_cell.length_c   1.000
_cell.angle_alpha   90.00
_cell.angle_beta   90.00
_cell.angle_gamma   90.00
#
_symmetry.space_group_name_H-M   'P 1'
#
loop_
_entity.id
_entity.type
_entity.pdbx_description
1 polymer ?
#
loop_
_entity_poly.entity_id
_entity_poly.type
_entity_poly.pdbx_seq_one_letter_code
_entity_poly.pdbx_strand_id
1 'polypeptide(L)'
;EFERACEVGAMTAVIVIDLDRFKEINDLRGHAAGDQALKIIARRLAKLTGDGEFVARLGGDEFAILVPAVECRSDIEELGQRVIRDLTAIRKVDGAEIVIGASIGAALVPDDAADIDSLLKCADLALYRAKQSDKGTFRWFEAGMDMRQRERRALEIELRGAEIDREFELHYQPIIRTHTT
;
A
#
# COMPACT_ATOMS: atom_id res chain seq x y z
N GLU A 1 -20.58 -3.57 -6.57
CA GLU A 1 -20.99 -2.78 -5.39
C GLU A 1 -20.30 -1.41 -5.35
N PHE A 2 -19.00 -1.31 -5.67
CA PHE A 2 -18.27 -0.03 -5.80
C PHE A 2 -18.95 1.01 -6.71
N GLU A 3 -19.49 0.62 -7.88
CA GLU A 3 -20.18 1.54 -8.81
C GLU A 3 -21.45 2.20 -8.26
N ARG A 4 -22.08 1.61 -7.22
CA ARG A 4 -23.33 2.12 -6.65
C ARG A 4 -23.14 3.22 -5.61
N ALA A 5 -21.91 3.42 -5.12
CA ALA A 5 -21.61 4.38 -4.05
C ALA A 5 -21.28 5.79 -4.58
N CYS A 6 -21.06 5.96 -5.89
CA CYS A 6 -20.77 7.25 -6.48
C CYS A 6 -22.06 8.02 -6.79
N GLU A 7 -22.41 9.00 -5.95
CA GLU A 7 -23.42 9.99 -6.29
C GLU A 7 -22.87 11.01 -7.28
N VAL A 8 -23.68 11.40 -8.26
CA VAL A 8 -23.29 12.34 -9.32
C VAL A 8 -23.01 13.71 -8.72
N GLY A 9 -21.73 14.12 -8.76
CA GLY A 9 -21.27 15.42 -8.28
C GLY A 9 -20.57 15.40 -6.91
N ALA A 10 -20.51 14.26 -6.24
CA ALA A 10 -19.80 14.11 -4.97
C ALA A 10 -18.43 13.44 -5.18
N MET A 11 -17.40 13.91 -4.46
CA MET A 11 -16.07 13.30 -4.54
C MET A 11 -16.10 11.91 -3.89
N THR A 12 -15.32 10.97 -4.43
CA THR A 12 -15.22 9.61 -3.87
C THR A 12 -13.75 9.26 -3.69
N ALA A 13 -13.35 8.85 -2.49
CA ALA A 13 -12.00 8.40 -2.21
C ALA A 13 -11.91 6.88 -2.13
N VAL A 14 -10.76 6.35 -2.54
CA VAL A 14 -10.37 4.98 -2.20
C VAL A 14 -9.08 5.01 -1.41
N ILE A 15 -9.01 4.16 -0.40
CA ILE A 15 -7.85 3.95 0.46
C ILE A 15 -7.45 2.49 0.29
N VAL A 16 -6.24 2.22 -0.22
CA VAL A 16 -5.66 0.88 -0.29
C VAL A 16 -4.65 0.72 0.84
N ILE A 17 -4.76 -0.41 1.54
CA ILE A 17 -4.04 -0.73 2.77
C ILE A 17 -3.29 -2.03 2.56
N ASP A 18 -2.00 -2.05 2.91
CA ASP A 18 -1.20 -3.27 2.97
C ASP A 18 -0.59 -3.44 4.36
N LEU A 19 -0.61 -4.68 4.87
CA LEU A 19 -0.09 -4.97 6.19
C LEU A 19 1.42 -5.18 6.15
N ASP A 20 2.13 -4.28 6.81
CA ASP A 20 3.58 -4.35 6.85
C ASP A 20 4.04 -5.61 7.59
N ARG A 21 4.94 -6.36 6.94
CA ARG A 21 5.59 -7.56 7.51
C ARG A 21 4.62 -8.70 7.85
N PHE A 22 3.44 -8.75 7.23
CA PHE A 22 2.50 -9.85 7.46
C PHE A 22 3.09 -11.23 7.15
N LYS A 23 4.00 -11.32 6.16
CA LYS A 23 4.74 -12.55 5.87
C LYS A 23 5.56 -13.05 7.06
N GLU A 24 6.19 -12.15 7.84
CA GLU A 24 6.95 -12.52 9.03
C GLU A 24 6.05 -13.18 10.09
N ILE A 25 4.79 -12.76 10.19
CA ILE A 25 3.80 -13.38 11.09
C ILE A 25 3.54 -14.83 10.64
N ASN A 26 3.30 -15.04 9.34
CA ASN A 26 3.08 -16.38 8.79
C ASN A 26 4.32 -17.27 8.97
N ASP A 27 5.51 -16.74 8.70
CA ASP A 27 6.76 -17.51 8.78
C ASP A 27 7.10 -17.90 10.23
N LEU A 28 6.83 -17.01 11.20
CA LEU A 28 7.13 -17.24 12.62
C LEU A 28 6.05 -18.03 13.37
N ARG A 29 4.78 -17.91 12.97
CA ARG A 29 3.62 -18.39 13.75
C ARG A 29 2.67 -19.29 12.96
N GLY A 30 2.94 -19.50 11.68
CA GLY A 30 2.12 -20.31 10.79
C GLY A 30 0.90 -19.57 10.24
N HIS A 31 0.35 -20.12 9.16
CA HIS A 31 -0.80 -19.53 8.46
C HIS A 31 -2.07 -19.40 9.32
N ALA A 32 -2.26 -20.27 10.32
CA ALA A 32 -3.41 -20.17 11.22
C ALA A 32 -3.40 -18.85 12.02
N ALA A 33 -2.24 -18.41 12.50
CA ALA A 33 -2.08 -17.14 13.19
C ALA A 33 -2.27 -15.96 12.23
N GLY A 34 -1.77 -16.07 10.99
CA GLY A 34 -2.03 -15.08 9.94
C GLY A 34 -3.51 -14.92 9.62
N ASP A 35 -4.25 -16.01 9.48
CA ASP A 35 -5.70 -15.98 9.25
C ASP A 35 -6.46 -15.34 10.41
N GLN A 36 -6.04 -15.59 11.65
CA GLN A 36 -6.62 -14.91 12.81
C GLN A 36 -6.32 -13.41 12.79
N ALA A 37 -5.08 -13.02 12.46
CA ALA A 37 -4.71 -11.62 12.33
C ALA A 37 -5.57 -10.91 11.26
N LEU A 38 -5.73 -11.51 10.08
CA LEU A 38 -6.60 -10.97 9.02
C LEU A 38 -8.05 -10.80 9.47
N LYS A 39 -8.61 -11.77 10.21
CA LYS A 39 -9.97 -11.67 10.79
C LYS A 39 -10.08 -10.53 11.80
N ILE A 40 -9.06 -10.33 12.63
CA ILE A 40 -9.02 -9.21 13.59
C ILE A 40 -8.99 -7.88 12.83
N ILE A 41 -8.11 -7.77 11.84
CA ILE A 41 -7.92 -6.56 11.02
C ILE A 41 -9.21 -6.21 10.27
N ALA A 42 -9.84 -7.16 9.59
CA ALA A 42 -11.11 -6.95 8.91
C ALA A 42 -12.19 -6.37 9.85
N ARG A 43 -12.30 -6.91 11.07
CA ARG A 43 -13.24 -6.39 12.08
C ARG A 43 -12.87 -5.00 12.60
N ARG A 44 -11.59 -4.63 12.62
CA ARG A 44 -11.14 -3.30 13.04
C ARG A 44 -11.42 -2.27 11.96
N LEU A 45 -11.09 -2.59 10.72
CA LEU A 45 -11.43 -1.73 9.57
C LEU A 45 -12.93 -1.47 9.51
N ALA A 46 -13.76 -2.51 9.63
CA ALA A 46 -15.22 -2.36 9.65
C ALA A 46 -15.77 -1.51 10.82
N LYS A 47 -15.01 -1.36 11.93
CA LYS A 47 -15.37 -0.49 13.06
C LYS A 47 -14.88 0.94 12.89
N LEU A 48 -13.85 1.15 12.08
CA LEU A 48 -13.29 2.47 11.81
C LEU A 48 -14.06 3.18 10.71
N THR A 49 -14.73 2.42 9.84
CA THR A 49 -15.58 2.93 8.78
C THR A 49 -16.97 3.31 9.27
N GLY A 50 -17.48 4.42 8.75
CA GLY A 50 -18.81 4.96 9.03
C GLY A 50 -19.93 4.39 8.15
N ASP A 51 -21.14 4.89 8.35
CA ASP A 51 -22.30 4.54 7.52
C ASP A 51 -22.07 5.02 6.07
N GLY A 52 -22.26 4.12 5.10
CA GLY A 52 -22.06 4.40 3.67
C GLY A 52 -20.63 4.14 3.18
N GLU A 53 -19.66 3.95 4.07
CA GLU A 53 -18.30 3.52 3.72
C GLU A 53 -18.22 2.00 3.56
N PHE A 54 -17.34 1.53 2.68
CA PHE A 54 -17.22 0.10 2.37
C PHE A 54 -15.80 -0.41 2.57
N VAL A 55 -15.65 -1.56 3.25
CA VAL A 55 -14.36 -2.25 3.41
C VAL A 55 -14.34 -3.52 2.56
N ALA A 56 -13.29 -3.68 1.75
CA ALA A 56 -13.04 -4.88 0.97
C ALA A 56 -11.67 -5.47 1.31
N ARG A 57 -11.53 -6.80 1.16
CA ARG A 57 -10.21 -7.45 1.07
C ARG A 57 -9.93 -7.73 -0.40
N LEU A 58 -8.85 -7.17 -0.94
CA LEU A 58 -8.48 -7.33 -2.34
C LEU A 58 -7.82 -8.68 -2.61
N GLY A 59 -7.09 -9.20 -1.62
CA GLY A 59 -6.37 -10.47 -1.69
C GLY A 59 -5.19 -10.45 -0.74
N GLY A 60 -4.65 -11.62 -0.36
CA GLY A 60 -3.47 -11.67 0.53
C GLY A 60 -3.67 -10.87 1.82
N ASP A 61 -2.79 -9.93 2.07
CA ASP A 61 -2.76 -8.96 3.16
C ASP A 61 -3.24 -7.55 2.77
N GLU A 62 -3.89 -7.41 1.61
CA GLU A 62 -4.35 -6.12 1.08
C GLU A 62 -5.86 -5.91 1.32
N PHE A 63 -6.18 -4.69 1.76
CA PHE A 63 -7.54 -4.21 2.00
C PHE A 63 -7.78 -2.90 1.27
N ALA A 64 -9.05 -2.59 1.02
CA ALA A 64 -9.48 -1.30 0.49
C ALA A 64 -10.65 -0.73 1.31
N ILE A 65 -10.68 0.59 1.45
CA ILE A 65 -11.82 1.34 1.97
C ILE A 65 -12.31 2.28 0.88
N LEU A 66 -13.60 2.23 0.55
CA LEU A 66 -14.28 3.20 -0.29
C LEU A 66 -15.02 4.19 0.59
N VAL A 67 -14.76 5.48 0.37
CA VAL A 67 -15.43 6.57 1.08
C VAL A 67 -16.17 7.42 0.04
N PRO A 68 -17.49 7.25 -0.12
CA PRO A 68 -18.29 8.11 -0.97
C PRO A 68 -18.56 9.47 -0.30
N ALA A 69 -19.04 10.43 -1.08
CA ALA A 69 -19.45 11.75 -0.60
C ALA A 69 -18.41 12.49 0.24
N VAL A 70 -17.15 12.46 -0.22
CA VAL A 70 -16.04 13.16 0.43
C VAL A 70 -16.21 14.66 0.23
N GLU A 71 -16.23 15.41 1.32
CA GLU A 71 -16.23 16.89 1.30
C GLU A 71 -14.82 17.46 1.38
N CYS A 72 -13.95 16.84 2.19
CA CYS A 72 -12.59 17.31 2.41
C CYS A 72 -11.54 16.18 2.33
N ARG A 73 -10.42 16.46 1.64
CA ARG A 73 -9.27 15.54 1.58
C ARG A 73 -8.70 15.28 2.99
N SER A 74 -8.76 16.24 3.91
CA SER A 74 -8.22 16.05 5.27
C SER A 74 -8.92 14.93 6.03
N ASP A 75 -10.20 14.68 5.78
CA ASP A 75 -10.98 13.67 6.50
C ASP A 75 -10.52 12.25 6.12
N ILE A 76 -10.15 12.08 4.85
CA ILE A 76 -9.58 10.83 4.33
C ILE A 76 -8.16 10.62 4.89
N GLU A 77 -7.37 11.69 4.99
CA GLU A 77 -6.06 11.61 5.62
C GLU A 77 -6.17 11.27 7.11
N GLU A 78 -7.11 11.88 7.83
CA GLU A 78 -7.37 11.55 9.23
C GLU A 78 -7.83 10.09 9.40
N LEU A 79 -8.73 9.61 8.54
CA LEU A 79 -9.15 8.22 8.50
C LEU A 79 -7.95 7.28 8.26
N GLY A 80 -7.11 7.59 7.27
CA GLY A 80 -5.89 6.84 6.99
C GLY A 80 -4.95 6.79 8.19
N GLN A 81 -4.69 7.92 8.84
CA GLN A 81 -3.87 7.96 10.05
C GLN A 81 -4.51 7.20 11.22
N ARG A 82 -5.84 7.27 11.39
CA ARG A 82 -6.57 6.47 12.40
C ARG A 82 -6.40 4.99 12.13
N VAL A 83 -6.51 4.54 10.88
CA VAL A 83 -6.27 3.14 10.49
C VAL A 83 -4.85 2.72 10.84
N ILE A 84 -3.83 3.49 10.46
CA ILE A 84 -2.42 3.17 10.78
C ILE A 84 -2.24 3.03 12.30
N ARG A 85 -2.70 4.01 13.09
CA ARG A 85 -2.60 3.97 14.56
C ARG A 85 -3.32 2.76 15.16
N ASP A 86 -4.49 2.42 14.63
CA ASP A 86 -5.29 1.31 15.15
C ASP A 86 -4.67 -0.06 14.86
N LEU A 87 -4.11 -0.24 13.65
CA LEU A 87 -3.48 -1.47 13.23
C LEU A 87 -2.11 -1.68 13.89
N THR A 88 -1.35 -0.59 14.10
CA THR A 88 -0.01 -0.62 14.71
C THR A 88 -0.02 -0.96 16.21
N ALA A 89 -1.17 -0.90 16.87
CA ALA A 89 -1.26 -1.24 18.28
C ALA A 89 -1.04 -2.74 18.53
N ILE A 90 -0.35 -3.09 19.63
CA ILE A 90 -0.08 -4.48 20.02
C ILE A 90 -1.40 -5.26 20.14
N ARG A 91 -1.42 -6.48 19.58
CA ARG A 91 -2.56 -7.41 19.62
C ARG A 91 -2.13 -8.78 20.10
N LYS A 92 -3.02 -9.46 20.83
CA LYS A 92 -2.84 -10.87 21.16
C LYS A 92 -3.48 -11.74 20.09
N VAL A 93 -2.67 -12.58 19.46
CA VAL A 93 -3.09 -13.64 18.52
C VAL A 93 -2.52 -14.94 19.05
N ASP A 94 -3.39 -15.93 19.32
CA ASP A 94 -3.00 -17.20 19.97
C ASP A 94 -2.12 -17.03 21.23
N GLY A 95 -2.41 -16.00 22.04
CA GLY A 95 -1.68 -15.72 23.29
C GLY A 95 -0.33 -15.00 23.12
N ALA A 96 0.13 -14.78 21.89
CA ALA A 96 1.33 -14.02 21.58
C ALA A 96 1.01 -12.57 21.22
N GLU A 97 1.85 -11.64 21.65
CA GLU A 97 1.77 -10.23 21.26
C GLU A 97 2.39 -10.01 19.87
N ILE A 98 1.60 -9.44 18.96
CA ILE A 98 1.97 -9.13 17.59
C ILE A 98 1.74 -7.64 17.36
N VAL A 99 2.67 -7.02 16.64
CA VAL A 99 2.57 -5.66 16.11
C VAL A 99 2.42 -5.76 14.60
N ILE A 100 1.40 -5.12 14.04
CA ILE A 100 1.12 -5.15 12.61
C ILE A 100 1.17 -3.71 12.10
N GLY A 101 2.18 -3.37 11.31
CA GLY A 101 2.19 -2.07 10.64
C GLY A 101 1.20 -2.05 9.47
N ALA A 102 0.87 -0.87 8.99
CA ALA A 102 0.07 -0.71 7.79
C ALA A 102 0.62 0.44 6.95
N SER A 103 0.87 0.16 5.68
CA SER A 103 1.17 1.19 4.68
C SER A 103 -0.11 1.49 3.90
N ILE A 104 -0.37 2.77 3.62
CA ILE A 104 -1.63 3.22 3.02
C ILE A 104 -1.38 4.14 1.84
N GLY A 105 -2.07 3.87 0.73
CA GLY A 105 -2.19 4.76 -0.42
C GLY A 105 -3.64 5.22 -0.60
N ALA A 106 -3.86 6.48 -0.95
CA ALA A 106 -5.18 7.01 -1.21
C ALA A 106 -5.25 7.81 -2.51
N ALA A 107 -6.41 7.81 -3.13
CA ALA A 107 -6.71 8.63 -4.29
C ALA A 107 -8.17 9.12 -4.24
N LEU A 108 -8.49 10.16 -5.00
CA LEU A 108 -9.78 10.84 -5.02
C LEU A 108 -10.30 11.05 -6.45
N VAL A 109 -11.56 10.70 -6.72
CA VAL A 109 -12.29 11.13 -7.93
C VAL A 109 -13.05 12.42 -7.60
N PRO A 110 -13.06 13.43 -8.50
CA PRO A 110 -12.53 13.41 -9.86
C PRO A 110 -11.08 13.92 -10.01
N ASP A 111 -10.42 14.31 -8.93
CA ASP A 111 -9.12 15.01 -9.00
C ASP A 111 -7.97 14.13 -9.52
N ASP A 112 -7.89 12.89 -9.03
CA ASP A 112 -6.78 11.97 -9.26
C ASP A 112 -7.10 10.94 -10.35
N ALA A 113 -8.40 10.74 -10.65
CA ALA A 113 -8.89 9.78 -11.63
C ALA A 113 -10.26 10.18 -12.19
N ALA A 114 -10.57 9.73 -13.41
CA ALA A 114 -11.85 9.98 -14.08
C ALA A 114 -12.93 8.92 -13.76
N ASP A 115 -12.51 7.73 -13.31
CA ASP A 115 -13.36 6.58 -13.03
C ASP A 115 -12.79 5.72 -11.89
N ILE A 116 -13.60 4.79 -11.39
CA ILE A 116 -13.29 3.94 -10.23
C ILE A 116 -12.12 2.98 -10.51
N ASP A 117 -12.04 2.44 -11.74
CA ASP A 117 -10.97 1.50 -12.10
C ASP A 117 -9.61 2.19 -12.09
N SER A 118 -9.56 3.41 -12.64
CA SER A 118 -8.39 4.27 -12.62
C SER A 118 -8.07 4.77 -11.20
N LEU A 119 -9.10 4.98 -10.36
CA LEU A 119 -8.95 5.43 -8.98
C LEU A 119 -8.20 4.39 -8.12
N LEU A 120 -8.55 3.11 -8.22
CA LEU A 120 -7.84 2.02 -7.53
C LEU A 120 -6.37 1.98 -7.95
N LYS A 121 -6.09 2.11 -9.24
CA LYS A 121 -4.72 2.14 -9.77
C LYS A 121 -3.91 3.32 -9.24
N CYS A 122 -4.52 4.51 -9.09
CA CYS A 122 -3.88 5.67 -8.48
C CYS A 122 -3.56 5.44 -7.00
N ALA A 123 -4.48 4.84 -6.25
CA ALA A 123 -4.23 4.51 -4.84
C ALA A 123 -3.15 3.43 -4.67
N ASP A 124 -3.08 2.43 -5.54
CA ASP A 124 -2.00 1.42 -5.55
C ASP A 124 -0.62 2.05 -5.80
N LEU A 125 -0.55 3.03 -6.70
CA LEU A 125 0.67 3.81 -6.95
C LEU A 125 1.12 4.58 -5.70
N ALA A 126 0.17 5.18 -4.99
CA ALA A 126 0.42 5.87 -3.74
C ALA A 126 0.88 4.90 -2.63
N LEU A 127 0.25 3.72 -2.53
CA LEU A 127 0.61 2.69 -1.56
C LEU A 127 2.03 2.16 -1.82
N TYR A 128 2.36 1.93 -3.09
CA TYR A 128 3.71 1.53 -3.48
C TYR A 128 4.76 2.55 -3.04
N ARG A 129 4.45 3.85 -3.14
CA ARG A 129 5.29 4.92 -2.63
C ARG A 129 5.41 4.92 -1.11
N ALA A 130 4.31 4.69 -0.40
CA ALA A 130 4.32 4.53 1.05
C ALA A 130 5.31 3.43 1.46
N LYS A 131 5.22 2.25 0.82
CA LYS A 131 6.12 1.11 1.06
C LYS A 131 7.62 1.39 0.79
N GLN A 132 7.94 2.28 -0.15
CA GLN A 132 9.33 2.64 -0.48
C GLN A 132 9.94 3.68 0.45
N SER A 133 9.13 4.63 0.91
CA SER A 133 9.61 5.82 1.61
C SER A 133 9.82 5.49 3.08
N ASP A 134 8.78 4.98 3.73
CA ASP A 134 8.73 4.58 5.14
C ASP A 134 7.49 3.70 5.36
N LYS A 135 7.68 2.47 5.87
CA LYS A 135 6.56 1.60 6.28
C LYS A 135 5.75 2.27 7.40
N GLY A 136 4.45 2.03 7.48
CA GLY A 136 3.60 2.66 8.49
C GLY A 136 3.18 4.10 8.14
N THR A 137 3.13 4.46 6.85
CA THR A 137 2.77 5.81 6.40
C THR A 137 1.54 5.84 5.50
N PHE A 138 0.90 7.01 5.45
CA PHE A 138 -0.18 7.33 4.54
C PHE A 138 0.37 8.22 3.42
N ARG A 139 -0.02 7.96 2.17
CA ARG A 139 0.33 8.78 1.01
C ARG A 139 -0.87 8.99 0.11
N TRP A 140 -1.05 10.24 -0.32
CA TRP A 140 -1.90 10.57 -1.45
C TRP A 140 -1.22 10.18 -2.76
N PHE A 141 -2.04 9.90 -3.77
CA PHE A 141 -1.56 9.90 -5.14
C PHE A 141 -1.07 11.30 -5.52
N GLU A 142 0.09 11.35 -6.16
CA GLU A 142 0.64 12.58 -6.74
C GLU A 142 0.91 12.34 -8.22
N ALA A 143 0.52 13.30 -9.06
CA ALA A 143 0.80 13.26 -10.49
C ALA A 143 2.32 13.13 -10.72
N GLY A 144 2.73 12.11 -11.46
CA GLY A 144 4.14 11.74 -11.69
C GLY A 144 4.61 10.49 -10.93
N MET A 145 3.83 9.97 -9.97
CA MET A 145 4.11 8.66 -9.36
C MET A 145 4.11 7.52 -10.40
N ASP A 146 3.18 7.58 -11.37
CA ASP A 146 3.06 6.59 -12.45
C ASP A 146 4.30 6.59 -13.36
N MET A 147 4.86 7.76 -13.71
CA MET A 147 6.06 7.84 -14.57
C MET A 147 7.26 7.10 -13.97
N ARG A 148 7.59 7.38 -12.71
CA ARG A 148 8.71 6.70 -12.05
C ARG A 148 8.46 5.20 -11.84
N GLN A 149 7.20 4.76 -11.65
CA GLN A 149 6.90 3.32 -11.55
C GLN A 149 7.03 2.63 -12.91
N ARG A 150 6.57 3.27 -13.99
CA ARG A 150 6.74 2.78 -15.36
C ARG A 150 8.20 2.68 -15.75
N GLU A 151 9.00 3.71 -15.47
CA GLU A 151 10.45 3.70 -15.69
C GLU A 151 11.12 2.54 -14.94
N ARG A 152 10.79 2.34 -13.67
CA ARG A 152 11.33 1.23 -12.89
C ARG A 152 10.91 -0.14 -13.44
N ARG A 153 9.64 -0.32 -13.84
CA ARG A 153 9.17 -1.56 -14.46
C ARG A 153 9.84 -1.82 -15.81
N ALA A 154 10.03 -0.78 -16.61
CA ALA A 154 10.76 -0.88 -17.88
C ALA A 154 12.20 -1.35 -17.64
N LEU A 155 12.88 -0.75 -16.65
CA LEU A 155 14.23 -1.17 -16.25
C LEU A 155 14.26 -2.61 -15.70
N GLU A 156 13.27 -3.03 -14.91
CA GLU A 156 13.20 -4.42 -14.41
C GLU A 156 13.01 -5.44 -15.54
N ILE A 157 12.23 -5.11 -16.57
CA ILE A 157 12.07 -5.94 -17.77
C ILE A 157 13.37 -5.97 -18.56
N GLU A 158 13.99 -4.82 -18.78
CA GLU A 158 15.27 -4.67 -19.49
C GLU A 158 16.38 -5.46 -18.80
N LEU A 159 16.52 -5.35 -17.47
CA LEU A 159 17.53 -6.09 -16.71
C LEU A 159 17.32 -7.61 -16.79
N ARG A 160 16.07 -8.09 -16.78
CA ARG A 160 15.77 -9.52 -16.97
C ARG A 160 16.11 -9.98 -18.39
N GLY A 161 15.83 -9.13 -19.39
CA GLY A 161 16.24 -9.37 -20.78
C GLY A 161 17.76 -9.44 -20.91
N ALA A 162 18.47 -8.43 -20.40
CA ALA A 162 19.92 -8.34 -20.40
C ALA A 162 20.60 -9.53 -19.71
N GLU A 163 19.99 -10.11 -18.66
CA GLU A 163 20.48 -11.34 -18.04
C GLU A 163 20.39 -12.55 -18.99
N ILE A 164 19.26 -12.71 -19.67
CA ILE A 164 19.02 -13.80 -20.64
C ILE A 164 19.93 -13.64 -21.86
N ASP A 165 20.04 -12.42 -22.37
CA ASP A 165 20.77 -12.08 -23.60
C ASP A 165 22.26 -11.80 -23.35
N ARG A 166 22.72 -11.92 -22.09
CA ARG A 166 24.11 -11.72 -21.64
C ARG A 166 24.69 -10.35 -22.00
N GLU A 167 23.90 -9.31 -21.82
CA GLU A 167 24.26 -7.92 -22.15
C GLU A 167 25.06 -7.21 -21.04
N PHE A 168 25.29 -7.86 -19.89
CA PHE A 168 26.13 -7.32 -18.81
C PHE A 168 27.63 -7.43 -19.13
N GLU A 169 28.36 -6.34 -18.91
CA GLU A 169 29.82 -6.28 -19.02
C GLU A 169 30.49 -5.95 -17.69
N LEU A 170 31.71 -6.48 -17.51
CA LEU A 170 32.48 -6.32 -16.28
C LEU A 170 33.52 -5.20 -16.45
N HIS A 171 33.36 -4.14 -15.68
CA HIS A 171 34.32 -3.03 -15.59
C HIS A 171 35.26 -3.22 -14.41
N TYR A 172 36.57 -3.01 -14.62
CA TYR A 172 37.59 -3.10 -13.58
C TYR A 172 38.17 -1.72 -13.26
N GLN A 173 38.04 -1.28 -12.02
CA GLN A 173 38.64 -0.03 -11.53
C GLN A 173 39.82 -0.33 -10.59
N PRO A 174 41.07 0.04 -10.94
CA PRO A 174 42.23 -0.25 -10.12
C PRO A 174 42.27 0.61 -8.86
N ILE A 175 42.60 0.01 -7.72
CA ILE A 175 42.87 0.71 -6.45
C ILE A 175 44.38 0.68 -6.21
N ILE A 176 45.02 1.86 -6.12
CA ILE A 176 46.47 1.99 -5.93
C ILE A 176 46.74 2.49 -4.50
N ARG A 177 47.70 1.86 -3.81
CA ARG A 177 48.26 2.42 -2.57
C ARG A 177 49.34 3.45 -2.93
N THR A 178 49.22 4.65 -2.37
CA THR A 178 50.15 5.77 -2.63
C THR A 178 51.39 5.76 -1.72
N HIS A 179 51.40 4.91 -0.68
CA HIS A 179 52.57 4.67 0.16
C HIS A 179 52.90 3.18 0.16
N THR A 180 53.98 2.85 -0.54
CA THR A 180 54.66 1.56 -0.42
C THR A 180 55.94 1.83 0.35
N THR A 181 56.05 1.26 1.56
CA THR A 181 57.26 1.35 2.40
C THR A 181 58.44 0.64 1.75
#